data_AF-A0A9E2B437-F1
#
_entry.id   AF-A0A9E2B437-F1
#
_cell.length_a   1.000
_cell.length_b   1.000
_cell.length_c   1.000
_cell.angle_alpha   90.00
_cell.angle_beta   90.00
_cell.angle_gamma   90.00
#
_symmetry.space_group_name_H-M   'P 1'
#
loop_
_entity.id
_entity.type
_entity.pdbx_description
1 polymer ?
#
loop_
_entity_poly.entity_id
_entity_poly.type
_entity_poly.pdbx_seq_one_letter_code
_entity_poly.pdbx_strand_id
1 'polypeptide(L)'
;MEVLTAERRIRNHLLLALGVVTTLAAAAQAGPDPSALDRLSFVSAYQCLLLLGAALLIGPIKAWDNGFPVGNSHTRRDVGIWAGITGMLHFFLANVLSMNFSYLEFFVENASRPPSAEVRNQLYSTGTILGYVIAVVFLILMAL
;
A
#
# COMPACT_ATOMS: atom_id res chain seq x y z
N MET A 1 0.29 -32.32 12.14
CA MET A 1 0.09 -31.61 10.86
C MET A 1 -0.28 -30.14 11.06
N GLU A 2 -1.14 -29.79 12.02
CA GLU A 2 -1.49 -28.39 12.40
C GLU A 2 -0.32 -27.52 12.88
N VAL A 3 0.62 -28.06 13.67
CA VAL A 3 1.77 -27.28 14.15
C VAL A 3 2.65 -26.78 12.99
N LEU A 4 2.85 -27.63 11.98
CA LEU A 4 3.64 -27.31 10.78
C LEU A 4 2.99 -26.21 9.92
N THR A 5 1.65 -26.06 9.98
CA THR A 5 0.95 -24.99 9.25
C THR A 5 0.99 -23.67 10.01
N ALA A 6 0.89 -23.69 11.34
CA ALA A 6 1.04 -22.50 12.18
C ALA A 6 2.45 -21.88 12.08
N GLU A 7 3.50 -22.70 12.22
CA GLU A 7 4.90 -22.26 12.08
C GLU A 7 5.17 -21.64 10.71
N ARG A 8 4.67 -22.29 9.65
CA ARG A 8 4.80 -21.77 8.28
C ARG A 8 4.09 -20.42 8.10
N ARG A 9 2.91 -20.25 8.69
CA ARG A 9 2.17 -18.97 8.62
C ARG A 9 2.90 -17.86 9.38
N ILE A 10 3.34 -18.13 10.60
CA ILE A 10 4.13 -17.17 11.39
C ILE A 10 5.37 -16.76 10.59
N ARG A 11 6.10 -17.73 10.05
CA ARG A 11 7.27 -17.45 9.20
C ARG A 11 6.92 -16.55 8.01
N ASN A 12 5.82 -16.81 7.31
CA ASN A 12 5.41 -15.97 6.18
C ASN A 12 5.11 -14.52 6.63
N HIS A 13 4.38 -14.35 7.73
CA HIS A 13 4.11 -13.02 8.27
C HIS A 13 5.40 -12.31 8.71
N LEU A 14 6.35 -13.01 9.33
CA LEU A 14 7.64 -12.45 9.72
C LEU A 14 8.49 -12.05 8.50
N LEU A 15 8.49 -12.86 7.45
CA LEU A 15 9.21 -12.53 6.21
C LEU A 15 8.59 -11.32 5.51
N LEU A 16 7.26 -11.23 5.44
CA LEU A 16 6.56 -10.08 4.89
C LEU A 16 6.78 -8.83 5.75
N ALA A 17 6.71 -8.95 7.08
CA ALA A 17 7.02 -7.87 8.01
C ALA A 17 8.43 -7.35 7.80
N LEU A 18 9.40 -8.25 7.73
CA LEU A 18 10.81 -7.90 7.53
C LEU A 18 10.99 -7.18 6.20
N GLY A 19 10.42 -7.69 5.10
CA GLY A 19 10.47 -7.03 3.79
C GLY A 19 9.85 -5.63 3.81
N VAL A 20 8.70 -5.48 4.46
CA VAL A 20 8.02 -4.19 4.58
C VAL A 20 8.83 -3.19 5.41
N VAL A 21 9.30 -3.61 6.59
CA VAL A 21 10.05 -2.75 7.52
C VAL A 21 11.40 -2.36 6.92
N THR A 22 12.12 -3.29 6.30
CA THR A 22 13.44 -3.01 5.71
C THR A 22 13.35 -1.99 4.58
N THR A 23 12.37 -2.13 3.69
CA THR A 23 12.17 -1.19 2.57
C THR A 23 11.69 0.19 3.05
N LEU A 24 10.83 0.26 4.08
CA LEU A 24 10.45 1.54 4.70
C LEU A 24 11.62 2.20 5.43
N ALA A 25 12.42 1.44 6.18
CA ALA A 25 13.60 1.97 6.86
C ALA A 25 14.63 2.51 5.85
N ALA A 26 14.85 1.79 4.75
CA ALA A 26 15.70 2.26 3.66
C ALA A 26 15.15 3.57 3.06
N ALA A 27 13.84 3.66 2.82
CA ALA A 27 13.20 4.88 2.31
C ALA A 27 13.34 6.08 3.25
N ALA A 28 13.21 5.86 4.56
CA ALA A 28 13.38 6.92 5.56
C ALA A 28 14.79 7.53 5.52
N GLN A 29 15.81 6.76 5.17
CA GLN A 29 17.21 7.19 5.12
C GLN A 29 17.66 7.66 3.73
N ALA A 30 16.85 7.43 2.69
CA ALA A 30 17.23 7.68 1.31
C ALA A 30 17.08 9.18 0.94
N GLY A 31 18.20 9.91 0.97
CA GLY A 31 18.32 11.24 0.37
C GLY A 31 17.90 12.41 1.27
N PRO A 32 18.25 13.65 0.85
CA PRO A 32 17.96 14.86 1.63
C PRO A 32 16.49 15.30 1.50
N ASP A 33 15.90 15.24 0.31
CA ASP A 33 14.54 15.72 0.00
C ASP A 33 13.75 14.70 -0.85
N PRO A 34 12.42 14.63 -0.76
CA PRO A 34 11.51 15.28 0.21
C PRO A 34 11.66 14.67 1.62
N SER A 35 10.93 15.13 2.64
CA SER A 35 11.13 14.69 4.03
C SER A 35 11.01 13.18 4.23
N ALA A 36 11.53 12.64 5.34
CA ALA A 36 11.43 11.20 5.63
C ALA A 36 9.97 10.70 5.64
N LEU A 37 9.03 11.52 6.12
CA LEU A 37 7.60 11.17 6.13
C LEU A 37 7.03 11.09 4.70
N ASP A 38 7.43 12.00 3.81
CA ASP A 38 7.01 11.97 2.41
C ASP A 38 7.52 10.71 1.71
N ARG A 39 8.80 10.36 1.94
CA ARG A 39 9.39 9.13 1.38
C ARG A 39 8.70 7.88 1.90
N LEU A 40 8.38 7.84 3.20
CA LEU A 40 7.61 6.74 3.78
C LEU A 40 6.20 6.65 3.19
N SER A 41 5.54 7.80 2.95
CA SER A 41 4.23 7.86 2.30
C SER A 41 4.30 7.28 0.87
N PHE A 42 5.29 7.69 0.07
CA PHE A 42 5.46 7.17 -1.27
C PHE A 42 5.76 5.67 -1.30
N VAL A 43 6.74 5.23 -0.51
CA VAL A 43 7.15 3.82 -0.53
C VAL A 43 6.05 2.91 0.00
N SER A 44 5.32 3.31 1.06
CA SER A 44 4.18 2.53 1.54
C SER A 44 3.06 2.38 0.49
N ALA A 45 2.84 3.37 -0.38
CA ALA A 45 1.90 3.25 -1.49
C ALA A 45 2.34 2.16 -2.50
N TYR A 46 3.61 2.18 -2.91
CA TYR A 46 4.14 1.19 -3.85
C TYR A 46 4.18 -0.22 -3.24
N GLN A 47 4.50 -0.34 -1.95
CA GLN A 47 4.40 -1.63 -1.25
C GLN A 47 2.98 -2.18 -1.28
N CYS A 48 1.99 -1.34 -0.94
CA CYS A 48 0.58 -1.72 -0.98
C CYS A 48 0.19 -2.21 -2.38
N LEU A 49 0.56 -1.47 -3.43
CA LEU A 49 0.25 -1.83 -4.81
C LEU A 49 0.89 -3.16 -5.23
N LEU A 50 2.18 -3.35 -4.92
CA LEU A 50 2.92 -4.58 -5.25
C LEU A 50 2.33 -5.79 -4.53
N LEU A 51 2.05 -5.67 -3.23
CA LEU A 51 1.47 -6.73 -2.43
C LEU A 51 0.04 -7.05 -2.87
N LEU A 52 -0.78 -6.03 -3.14
CA LEU A 52 -2.14 -6.22 -3.65
C LEU A 52 -2.13 -6.90 -5.02
N GLY A 53 -1.27 -6.44 -5.93
CA GLY A 53 -1.08 -7.07 -7.24
C GLY A 53 -0.66 -8.53 -7.11
N ALA A 54 0.30 -8.83 -6.24
CA ALA A 54 0.72 -10.20 -5.95
C ALA A 54 -0.44 -11.05 -5.39
N ALA A 55 -1.22 -10.52 -4.44
CA ALA A 55 -2.38 -11.21 -3.87
C ALA A 55 -3.44 -11.54 -4.92
N LEU A 56 -3.68 -10.63 -5.88
CA LEU A 56 -4.63 -10.84 -6.97
C LEU A 56 -4.10 -11.83 -8.01
N LEU A 57 -2.81 -11.81 -8.32
CA LEU A 57 -2.18 -12.70 -9.30
C LEU A 57 -2.04 -14.16 -8.83
N ILE A 58 -1.96 -14.42 -7.52
CA ILE A 58 -1.86 -15.79 -6.99
C ILE A 58 -2.99 -16.70 -7.50
N GLY A 59 -4.21 -16.18 -7.64
CA GLY A 59 -5.36 -16.95 -8.12
C GLY A 59 -5.19 -17.38 -9.59
N PRO A 60 -5.08 -16.43 -10.54
CA PRO A 60 -4.85 -16.72 -11.95
C PRO A 60 -3.62 -17.56 -12.24
N ILE A 61 -2.48 -17.29 -11.58
CA ILE A 61 -1.25 -18.07 -11.77
C ILE A 61 -1.48 -19.53 -11.38
N LYS A 62 -2.08 -19.78 -10.22
CA LYS A 62 -2.37 -21.16 -9.81
C LYS A 62 -3.43 -21.83 -10.68
N ALA A 63 -4.39 -21.07 -11.21
CA ALA A 63 -5.39 -21.60 -12.14
C ALA A 63 -4.75 -22.02 -13.46
N TRP A 64 -3.80 -21.24 -13.94
CA TRP A 64 -3.00 -21.58 -15.12
C TRP A 64 -2.20 -22.87 -14.91
N ASP A 65 -1.57 -23.03 -13.74
CA ASP A 65 -0.76 -24.21 -13.44
C ASP A 65 -1.58 -25.47 -13.18
N ASN A 66 -2.75 -25.35 -12.55
CA ASN A 66 -3.53 -26.52 -12.07
C ASN A 66 -4.83 -26.77 -12.86
N GLY A 67 -5.16 -25.93 -13.85
CA GLY A 67 -6.40 -26.00 -14.63
C GLY A 67 -7.68 -25.53 -13.92
N PHE A 68 -7.61 -25.18 -12.62
CA PHE A 68 -8.75 -24.71 -11.84
C PHE A 68 -8.34 -23.59 -10.86
N PRO A 69 -9.19 -22.58 -10.64
CA PRO A 69 -8.93 -21.52 -9.68
C PRO A 69 -8.81 -22.10 -8.27
N VAL A 70 -7.68 -21.81 -7.63
CA VAL A 70 -7.47 -22.20 -6.24
C VAL A 70 -8.29 -21.26 -5.35
N GLY A 71 -9.10 -21.83 -4.45
CA GLY A 71 -9.96 -21.10 -3.53
C GLY A 71 -9.20 -20.30 -2.47
N ASN A 72 -9.71 -20.25 -1.24
CA ASN A 72 -9.08 -19.49 -0.16
C ASN A 72 -7.69 -20.05 0.20
N SER A 73 -6.62 -19.41 -0.29
CA SER A 73 -5.24 -19.80 -0.04
C SER A 73 -4.63 -18.94 1.07
N HIS A 74 -4.03 -19.56 2.09
CA HIS A 74 -3.34 -18.86 3.17
C HIS A 74 -2.31 -17.86 2.65
N THR A 75 -1.52 -18.21 1.64
CA THR A 75 -0.53 -17.28 1.06
C THR A 75 -1.17 -16.04 0.45
N ARG A 76 -2.30 -16.19 -0.27
CA ARG A 76 -3.04 -15.06 -0.83
C ARG A 76 -3.57 -14.15 0.28
N ARG A 77 -4.09 -14.75 1.35
CA ARG A 77 -4.59 -14.02 2.53
C ARG A 77 -3.47 -13.29 3.26
N ASP A 78 -2.36 -13.97 3.56
CA ASP A 78 -1.22 -13.39 4.30
C ASP A 78 -0.65 -12.18 3.52
N VAL A 79 -0.47 -12.30 2.20
CA VAL A 79 -0.02 -11.18 1.34
C VAL A 79 -1.06 -10.05 1.29
N GLY A 80 -2.35 -10.39 1.18
CA GLY A 80 -3.45 -9.41 1.18
C GLY A 80 -3.55 -8.62 2.49
N ILE A 81 -3.30 -9.24 3.64
CA ILE A 81 -3.25 -8.56 4.94
C ILE A 81 -2.13 -7.52 4.93
N TRP A 82 -0.94 -7.87 4.46
CA TRP A 82 0.18 -6.93 4.38
C TRP A 82 -0.04 -5.81 3.35
N ALA A 83 -0.75 -6.08 2.26
CA ALA A 83 -1.24 -5.04 1.36
C ALA A 83 -2.17 -4.06 2.08
N GLY A 84 -3.13 -4.57 2.87
CA GLY A 84 -4.01 -3.74 3.69
C GLY A 84 -3.25 -2.90 4.73
N ILE A 85 -2.32 -3.51 5.48
CA ILE A 85 -1.50 -2.82 6.50
C ILE A 85 -0.69 -1.68 5.87
N THR A 86 0.03 -1.95 4.77
CA THR A 86 0.84 -0.93 4.08
C THR A 86 -0.03 0.13 3.42
N GLY A 87 -1.20 -0.24 2.91
CA GLY A 87 -2.21 0.71 2.44
C GLY A 87 -2.70 1.64 3.55
N MET A 88 -2.90 1.13 4.78
CA MET A 88 -3.35 1.94 5.94
C MET A 88 -2.27 2.83 6.49
N LEU A 89 -1.02 2.35 6.47
CA LEU A 89 0.12 3.20 6.71
C LEU A 89 0.19 4.34 5.69
N HIS A 90 0.09 4.04 4.39
CA HIS A 90 0.08 5.06 3.34
C HIS A 90 -1.08 6.05 3.52
N PHE A 91 -2.29 5.56 3.73
CA PHE A 91 -3.47 6.41 3.95
C PHE A 91 -3.24 7.41 5.08
N PHE A 92 -2.72 6.94 6.23
CA PHE A 92 -2.39 7.79 7.37
C PHE A 92 -1.27 8.79 7.04
N LEU A 93 -0.15 8.32 6.49
CA LEU A 93 1.00 9.18 6.15
C LEU A 93 0.62 10.24 5.11
N ALA A 94 -0.16 9.87 4.10
CA ALA A 94 -0.59 10.77 3.04
C ALA A 94 -1.62 11.79 3.54
N ASN A 95 -2.72 11.35 4.16
CA ASN A 95 -3.84 12.25 4.50
C ASN A 95 -3.60 13.06 5.77
N VAL A 96 -2.81 12.53 6.72
CA VAL A 96 -2.63 13.18 8.03
C VAL A 96 -1.33 13.97 8.09
N LEU A 97 -0.26 13.48 7.43
CA LEU A 97 1.09 14.02 7.64
C LEU A 97 1.70 14.70 6.41
N SER A 98 1.59 14.10 5.21
CA SER A 98 2.43 14.44 4.05
C SER A 98 1.71 15.27 2.99
N MET A 99 0.50 14.87 2.55
CA MET A 99 -0.25 15.60 1.50
C MET A 99 -1.14 16.69 2.09
N ASN A 100 -0.52 17.70 2.69
CA ASN A 100 -1.19 18.95 3.03
C ASN A 100 -1.21 19.92 1.83
N PHE A 101 -1.95 21.03 1.94
CA PHE A 101 -2.04 22.03 0.88
C PHE A 101 -0.66 22.58 0.46
N SER A 102 0.25 22.83 1.42
CA SER A 102 1.61 23.32 1.15
C SER A 102 2.46 22.33 0.36
N TYR A 103 2.26 21.03 0.59
CA TYR A 103 2.94 19.97 -0.16
C TYR A 103 2.48 19.94 -1.63
N LEU A 104 1.18 20.05 -1.87
CA LEU A 104 0.65 20.16 -3.25
C LEU A 104 1.11 21.44 -3.93
N GLU A 105 1.19 22.54 -3.18
CA GLU A 105 1.70 23.82 -3.68
C GLU A 105 3.15 23.68 -4.16
N PHE A 106 4.03 22.99 -3.42
CA PHE A 106 5.41 22.72 -3.86
C PHE A 106 5.50 22.00 -5.23
N PHE A 107 4.69 20.97 -5.47
CA PHE A 107 4.69 20.26 -6.76
C PHE A 107 4.05 21.06 -7.89
N VAL A 108 3.21 22.03 -7.56
CA VAL A 108 2.44 22.83 -8.52
C VAL A 108 3.16 24.12 -8.90
N GLU A 109 3.75 24.83 -7.94
CA GLU A 109 4.49 26.08 -8.18
C GLU A 109 5.74 25.84 -9.02
N ASN A 110 6.35 24.67 -8.87
CA ASN A 110 7.51 24.26 -9.67
C ASN A 110 7.14 23.62 -11.01
N ALA A 111 5.85 23.45 -11.33
CA ALA A 111 5.42 22.90 -12.60
C ALA A 111 5.51 23.96 -13.71
N SER A 112 6.10 23.61 -14.85
CA SER A 112 6.20 24.52 -16.00
C SER A 112 4.85 24.91 -16.59
N ARG A 113 3.81 24.08 -16.40
CA ARG A 113 2.41 24.34 -16.78
C ARG A 113 1.46 23.69 -15.76
N PRO A 114 1.17 24.33 -14.63
CA PRO A 114 0.29 23.74 -13.63
C PRO A 114 -1.17 23.70 -14.14
N PRO A 115 -1.94 22.65 -13.79
CA PRO A 115 -3.38 22.64 -14.03
C PRO A 115 -4.09 23.82 -13.34
N SER A 116 -5.28 24.19 -13.83
CA SER A 116 -6.09 25.24 -13.19
C SER A 116 -6.37 24.91 -11.72
N ALA A 117 -6.60 25.94 -10.90
CA ALA A 117 -6.91 25.75 -9.48
C ALA A 117 -8.13 24.83 -9.27
N GLU A 118 -9.14 24.97 -10.12
CA GLU A 118 -10.34 24.12 -10.16
C GLU A 118 -9.97 22.63 -10.29
N VAL A 119 -9.15 22.29 -11.30
CA VAL A 119 -8.72 20.90 -11.56
C VAL A 119 -7.89 20.36 -10.40
N ARG A 120 -7.00 21.19 -9.82
CA ARG A 120 -6.19 20.79 -8.65
C ARG A 120 -7.05 20.47 -7.44
N ASN A 121 -8.03 21.32 -7.14
CA ASN A 121 -8.96 21.12 -6.03
C ASN A 121 -9.82 19.86 -6.24
N GLN A 122 -10.27 19.62 -7.47
CA GLN A 122 -11.00 18.39 -7.81
C GLN A 122 -10.13 17.14 -7.61
N LEU A 123 -8.91 17.11 -8.15
CA LEU A 123 -7.99 15.98 -7.99
C LEU A 123 -7.70 15.69 -6.51
N TYR A 124 -7.43 16.73 -5.72
CA TYR A 124 -7.20 16.58 -4.28
C TYR A 124 -8.44 16.04 -3.55
N SER A 125 -9.62 16.63 -3.79
CA SER A 125 -10.87 16.24 -3.15
C SER A 125 -11.25 14.79 -3.51
N THR A 126 -11.20 14.44 -4.80
CA THR A 126 -11.49 13.08 -5.27
C THR A 126 -10.47 12.08 -4.71
N GLY A 127 -9.18 12.39 -4.73
CA GLY A 127 -8.14 11.55 -4.15
C GLY A 127 -8.36 11.29 -2.66
N THR A 128 -8.71 12.33 -1.90
CA THR A 128 -9.03 12.24 -0.47
C THR A 128 -10.23 11.33 -0.24
N ILE A 129 -11.36 11.57 -0.92
CA ILE A 129 -12.59 10.77 -0.77
C ILE A 129 -12.32 9.30 -1.11
N LEU A 130 -11.65 9.02 -2.23
CA LEU A 130 -11.29 7.66 -2.62
C LEU A 130 -10.37 7.00 -1.60
N GLY A 131 -9.41 7.75 -1.03
CA GLY A 131 -8.54 7.27 0.05
C GLY A 131 -9.34 6.75 1.24
N TYR A 132 -10.33 7.50 1.73
CA TYR A 132 -11.20 7.08 2.83
C TYR A 132 -12.03 5.84 2.48
N VAL A 133 -12.61 5.80 1.28
CA VAL A 133 -13.39 4.64 0.81
C VAL A 133 -12.52 3.38 0.76
N ILE A 134 -11.33 3.48 0.19
CA ILE A 134 -10.36 2.37 0.10
C ILE A 134 -9.91 1.95 1.50
N ALA A 135 -9.70 2.88 2.43
CA ALA A 135 -9.35 2.56 3.81
C ALA A 135 -10.42 1.72 4.51
N VAL A 136 -11.69 2.09 4.36
CA VAL A 136 -12.80 1.28 4.88
C VAL A 136 -12.83 -0.10 4.23
N VAL A 137 -12.63 -0.19 2.91
CA VAL A 137 -12.57 -1.48 2.20
C VAL A 137 -11.44 -2.35 2.74
N PHE A 138 -10.24 -1.80 2.96
CA PHE A 138 -9.13 -2.58 3.52
C PHE A 138 -9.42 -3.04 4.95
N LEU A 139 -10.01 -2.20 5.80
CA LEU A 139 -10.42 -2.61 7.15
C LEU A 139 -11.41 -3.78 7.11
N ILE A 140 -12.40 -3.71 6.22
CA ILE A 140 -13.37 -4.80 6.03
C ILE A 140 -12.67 -6.06 5.55
N LEU A 141 -11.83 -5.97 4.51
CA LEU A 141 -11.13 -7.14 3.95
C LEU A 141 -10.17 -7.79 4.95
N MET A 142 -9.56 -7.03 5.85
CA MET A 142 -8.70 -7.57 6.91
C MET A 142 -9.49 -8.24 8.04
N ALA A 143 -10.75 -7.85 8.26
CA ALA A 143 -11.61 -8.42 9.29
C ALA A 143 -12.26 -9.77 8.90
N LEU A 144 -12.21 -10.16 7.62
CA LEU A 144 -12.84 -11.36 7.04
C LEU A 144 -11.87 -12.56 6.87
#